data_AF-R5B277-F1
#
_entry.id   AF-R5B277-F1
#
_cell.length_a   1.000
_cell.length_b   1.000
_cell.length_c   1.000
_cell.angle_alpha   90.00
_cell.angle_beta   90.00
_cell.angle_gamma   90.00
#
_symmetry.space_group_name_H-M   'P 1'
#
loop_
_entity.id
_entity.type
_entity.pdbx_description
1 polymer ?
#
loop_
_entity_poly.entity_id
_entity_poly.type
_entity_poly.pdbx_seq_one_letter_code
_entity_poly.pdbx_strand_id
1 'polypeptide(L)'
;MFVAAAATSLAMLQPLHAETYIIKKLNTPTIRINDKDLGVGDKFTDGSVIYWASGSQAMRVMSSHNEPINLRAAGNTKPARMRTLVAGLGKLSSRANCTSLADHKQAFEGVNGKPQELLDTITIASGWRLDDNNYFEMSVPTATGKRVVRLPYTNNGEVIIARSMFPMAKDNEEQEITAEITYTNGRKGETRLITSAMRINLLPALLPAEPSQQ
;
A
#
# COMPACT_ATOMS: atom_id res chain seq x y z
N MET A 1 -31.64 28.91 48.36
CA MET A 1 -30.25 28.77 47.92
C MET A 1 -30.14 27.42 47.23
N PHE A 2 -30.28 27.36 45.90
CA PHE A 2 -30.27 26.12 45.14
C PHE A 2 -28.84 25.86 44.67
N VAL A 3 -28.23 24.77 45.14
CA VAL A 3 -26.92 24.31 44.68
C VAL A 3 -27.14 23.43 43.45
N ALA A 4 -26.74 23.92 42.28
CA ALA A 4 -26.74 23.15 41.05
C ALA A 4 -25.62 22.10 41.10
N ALA A 5 -26.00 20.82 41.06
CA ALA A 5 -25.07 19.71 40.92
C ALA A 5 -24.51 19.71 39.49
N ALA A 6 -23.22 20.00 39.34
CA ALA A 6 -22.52 19.86 38.08
C ALA A 6 -22.33 18.37 37.76
N ALA A 7 -23.12 17.85 36.82
CA ALA A 7 -22.89 16.56 36.21
C ALA A 7 -21.62 16.65 35.35
N THR A 8 -20.52 16.11 35.87
CA THR A 8 -19.29 15.89 35.09
C THR A 8 -19.53 14.70 34.17
N SER A 9 -19.83 14.98 32.90
CA SER A 9 -19.82 13.97 31.85
C SER A 9 -18.39 13.49 31.64
N LEU A 10 -18.06 12.32 32.17
CA LEU A 10 -16.89 11.55 31.76
C LEU A 10 -17.09 11.21 30.28
N ALA A 11 -16.49 12.01 29.39
CA ALA A 11 -16.33 11.62 28.00
C ALA A 11 -15.46 10.36 28.01
N MET A 12 -16.09 9.21 27.77
CA MET A 12 -15.36 7.97 27.53
C MET A 12 -14.50 8.19 26.29
N LEU A 13 -13.21 8.43 26.49
CA LEU A 13 -12.20 8.29 25.47
C LEU A 13 -12.30 6.86 24.95
N GLN A 14 -12.95 6.69 23.80
CA GLN A 14 -12.91 5.43 23.08
C GLN A 14 -11.43 5.10 22.85
N PRO A 15 -10.98 3.87 23.13
CA PRO A 15 -9.62 3.48 22.82
C PRO A 15 -9.44 3.64 21.32
N LEU A 16 -8.55 4.54 20.91
CA LEU A 16 -8.08 4.65 19.54
C LEU A 16 -7.58 3.25 19.18
N HIS A 17 -8.31 2.53 18.32
CA HIS A 17 -7.92 1.17 17.93
C HIS A 17 -6.46 1.20 17.47
N ALA A 18 -5.59 0.52 18.22
CA ALA A 18 -4.18 0.46 17.88
C ALA A 18 -4.04 -0.28 16.55
N GLU A 19 -3.60 0.43 15.52
CA GLU A 19 -3.40 -0.12 14.19
C GLU A 19 -2.45 -1.32 14.26
N THR A 20 -2.78 -2.41 13.57
CA THR A 20 -1.95 -3.63 13.57
C THR A 20 -1.21 -3.73 12.24
N TYR A 21 0.06 -4.11 12.32
CA TYR A 21 0.96 -4.26 11.18
C TYR A 21 1.41 -5.71 11.06
N ILE A 22 1.52 -6.21 9.82
CA ILE A 22 2.06 -7.54 9.52
C ILE A 22 3.38 -7.36 8.78
N ILE A 23 4.45 -7.98 9.25
CA ILE A 23 5.74 -7.97 8.55
C ILE A 23 5.59 -8.79 7.27
N LYS A 24 5.75 -8.14 6.12
CA LYS A 24 5.72 -8.81 4.82
C LYS A 24 7.11 -9.10 4.29
N LYS A 25 8.09 -8.25 4.64
CA LYS A 25 9.49 -8.43 4.26
C LYS A 25 10.43 -7.89 5.30
N LEU A 26 11.60 -8.51 5.30
CA LEU A 26 12.72 -8.14 6.14
C LEU A 26 14.00 -8.54 5.39
N ASN A 27 15.02 -7.68 5.34
CA ASN A 27 16.33 -8.01 4.74
C ASN A 27 17.25 -8.77 5.71
N THR A 28 16.71 -9.22 6.83
CA THR A 28 17.38 -9.99 7.88
C THR A 28 16.44 -11.13 8.29
N PRO A 29 16.93 -12.19 8.95
CA PRO A 29 16.07 -13.30 9.38
C PRO A 29 14.99 -12.86 10.38
N THR A 30 15.34 -11.96 11.31
CA THR A 30 14.45 -11.45 12.37
C THR A 30 14.73 -9.99 12.69
N ILE A 31 13.72 -9.33 13.26
CA ILE A 31 13.80 -7.96 13.79
C ILE A 31 13.23 -7.94 15.20
N ARG A 32 13.90 -7.23 16.11
CA ARG A 32 13.46 -7.15 17.50
C ARG A 32 12.44 -6.03 17.67
N ILE A 33 11.22 -6.37 18.09
CA ILE A 33 10.11 -5.44 18.32
C ILE A 33 9.52 -5.71 19.71
N ASN A 34 9.47 -4.69 20.58
CA ASN A 34 9.03 -4.82 21.99
C ASN A 34 9.67 -6.03 22.70
N ASP A 35 10.99 -6.17 22.55
CA ASP A 35 11.79 -7.25 23.13
C ASP A 35 11.54 -8.67 22.63
N LYS A 36 10.80 -8.83 21.53
CA LYS A 36 10.61 -10.11 20.84
C LYS A 36 11.24 -10.08 19.48
N ASP A 37 11.85 -11.18 19.08
CA ASP A 37 12.36 -11.35 17.72
C ASP A 37 11.20 -11.83 16.85
N LEU A 38 10.84 -10.99 15.88
CA LEU A 38 9.74 -11.22 14.94
C LEU A 38 10.31 -11.41 13.52
N GLY A 39 9.67 -12.26 12.73
CA GLY A 39 10.01 -12.55 11.34
C GLY A 39 8.90 -12.16 10.37
N VAL A 40 9.08 -12.55 9.11
CA VAL A 40 8.05 -12.38 8.08
C VAL A 40 6.80 -13.17 8.47
N GLY A 41 5.64 -12.53 8.40
CA GLY A 41 4.33 -13.08 8.79
C GLY A 41 3.88 -12.66 10.19
N ASP A 42 4.80 -12.25 11.06
CA ASP A 42 4.48 -11.82 12.42
C ASP A 42 3.81 -10.45 12.46
N LYS A 43 3.06 -10.22 13.54
CA LYS A 43 2.27 -9.00 13.74
C LYS A 43 2.78 -8.17 14.91
N PHE A 44 2.68 -6.86 14.79
CA PHE A 44 2.93 -5.92 15.88
C PHE A 44 1.98 -4.72 15.78
N THR A 45 1.81 -3.97 16.88
CA THR A 45 0.84 -2.87 16.95
C THR A 45 1.50 -1.51 16.84
N ASP A 46 0.70 -0.49 16.55
CA ASP A 46 1.09 0.90 16.65
C ASP A 46 1.67 1.21 18.05
N GLY A 47 2.68 2.07 18.08
CA GLY A 47 3.45 2.39 19.29
C GLY A 47 4.56 1.39 19.66
N SER A 48 4.68 0.25 18.97
CA SER A 48 5.77 -0.70 19.21
C SER A 48 7.15 -0.08 18.97
N VAL A 49 8.11 -0.44 19.82
CA VAL A 49 9.53 -0.06 19.70
C VAL A 49 10.25 -1.07 18.83
N ILE A 50 10.82 -0.57 17.74
CA ILE A 50 11.61 -1.36 16.79
C ILE A 50 13.08 -1.13 17.12
N TYR A 51 13.80 -2.21 17.34
CA TYR A 51 15.24 -2.22 17.58
C TYR A 51 15.94 -2.64 16.30
N TRP A 52 16.64 -1.70 15.68
CA TRP A 52 17.39 -1.94 14.47
C TRP A 52 18.73 -2.59 14.81
N ALA A 53 19.01 -3.75 14.21
CA ALA A 53 20.28 -4.47 14.35
C ALA A 53 21.41 -3.79 13.56
N SER A 54 21.12 -3.17 12.42
CA SER A 54 22.08 -2.48 11.57
C SER A 54 21.47 -1.25 10.89
N GLY A 55 22.32 -0.30 10.48
CA GLY A 55 21.90 0.91 9.76
C GLY A 55 21.35 0.62 8.36
N SER A 56 21.61 -0.59 7.85
CA SER A 56 21.09 -1.11 6.59
C SER A 56 19.83 -1.97 6.77
N GLN A 57 19.38 -2.24 8.00
CA GLN A 57 18.20 -3.07 8.23
C GLN A 57 16.94 -2.34 7.77
N ALA A 58 16.10 -3.07 7.03
CA ALA A 58 14.89 -2.57 6.43
C ALA A 58 13.80 -3.63 6.51
N MET A 59 12.59 -3.19 6.80
CA MET A 59 11.41 -4.03 6.78
C MET A 59 10.27 -3.37 6.01
N ARG A 60 9.40 -4.20 5.46
CA ARG A 60 8.15 -3.76 4.85
C ARG A 60 7.00 -4.40 5.57
N VAL A 61 6.03 -3.59 5.95
CA VAL A 61 4.89 -4.01 6.76
C VAL A 61 3.60 -3.62 6.07
N MET A 62 2.54 -4.39 6.31
CA MET A 62 1.19 -4.12 5.82
C MET A 62 0.32 -3.66 6.99
N SER A 63 -0.34 -2.51 6.87
CA SER A 63 -1.27 -2.03 7.89
C SER A 63 -2.58 -2.84 7.90
N SER A 64 -3.41 -2.63 8.93
CA SER A 64 -4.76 -3.24 9.00
C SER A 64 -5.71 -2.72 7.91
N HIS A 65 -5.32 -1.65 7.21
CA HIS A 65 -6.02 -1.09 6.06
C HIS A 65 -5.40 -1.51 4.72
N ASN A 66 -4.51 -2.52 4.71
CA ASN A 66 -3.77 -2.97 3.54
C ASN A 66 -2.88 -1.90 2.90
N GLU A 67 -2.38 -0.93 3.68
CA GLU A 67 -1.40 0.04 3.22
C GLU A 67 0.02 -0.53 3.42
N PRO A 68 0.84 -0.66 2.36
CA PRO A 68 2.24 -1.07 2.49
C PRO A 68 3.09 0.08 3.03
N ILE A 69 3.88 -0.19 4.06
CA ILE A 69 4.77 0.79 4.70
C ILE A 69 6.21 0.27 4.65
N ASN A 70 7.10 1.09 4.08
CA ASN A 70 8.53 0.87 4.08
C ASN A 70 9.19 1.46 5.32
N LEU A 71 9.90 0.65 6.10
CA LEU A 71 10.60 1.08 7.29
C LEU A 71 12.08 0.73 7.14
N ARG A 72 12.96 1.68 7.42
CA ARG A 72 14.42 1.51 7.35
C ARG A 72 15.05 2.10 8.60
N ALA A 73 16.18 1.53 9.03
CA ALA A 73 17.00 2.15 10.04
C ALA A 73 17.48 3.52 9.52
N ALA A 74 17.30 4.57 10.33
CA ALA A 74 18.05 5.80 10.11
C ALA A 74 19.54 5.47 10.32
N GLY A 75 20.47 6.20 9.71
CA GLY A 75 21.92 5.91 9.72
C GLY A 75 22.59 5.70 11.09
N ASN A 76 21.86 5.86 12.20
CA ASN A 76 22.19 5.34 13.52
C ASN A 76 21.11 4.33 13.96
N THR A 77 21.51 3.10 14.34
CA THR A 77 20.69 1.93 14.73
C THR A 77 19.83 2.08 16.00
N LYS A 78 19.43 3.31 16.33
CA LYS A 78 18.72 3.62 17.57
C LYS A 78 17.29 3.07 17.53
N PRO A 79 16.76 2.60 18.68
CA PRO A 79 15.38 2.19 18.77
C PRO A 79 14.41 3.32 18.39
N ALA A 80 13.37 3.00 17.63
CA ALA A 80 12.38 3.98 17.20
C ALA A 80 10.96 3.41 17.34
N ARG A 81 9.97 4.28 17.56
CA ARG A 81 8.56 3.88 17.66
C ARG A 81 7.90 3.86 16.29
N MET A 82 7.10 2.83 16.01
CA MET A 82 6.40 2.66 14.74
C MET A 82 5.59 3.90 14.34
N ARG A 83 4.73 4.42 15.23
CA ARG A 83 3.95 5.64 14.94
C ARG A 83 4.84 6.83 14.57
N THR A 84 5.98 6.97 15.23
CA THR A 84 6.95 8.05 14.98
C THR A 84 7.60 7.89 13.61
N LEU A 85 7.89 6.66 13.18
CA LEU A 85 8.41 6.35 11.85
C LEU A 85 7.35 6.58 10.76
N VAL A 86 6.12 6.11 10.99
CA VAL A 86 4.98 6.29 10.06
C VAL A 86 4.55 7.75 9.98
N ALA A 87 4.56 8.51 11.08
CA ALA A 87 4.25 9.94 11.06
C ALA A 87 5.26 10.78 10.25
N GLY A 88 6.48 10.26 10.03
CA GLY A 88 7.45 10.85 9.10
C GLY A 88 7.25 10.45 7.63
N LEU A 89 6.46 9.40 7.36
CA LEU A 89 6.12 8.89 6.03
C LEU A 89 4.65 9.21 5.75
N GLY A 90 4.39 10.46 5.38
CA GLY A 90 3.05 11.03 5.25
C GLY A 90 2.03 10.12 4.53
N LYS A 91 0.98 9.77 5.28
CA LYS A 91 -0.24 9.08 4.88
C LYS A 91 -0.85 9.68 3.60
N LEU A 92 -1.03 8.86 2.57
CA LEU A 92 -1.84 9.15 1.38
C LEU A 92 -2.56 7.86 0.97
N SER A 93 -3.71 7.54 1.58
CA SER A 93 -4.61 6.55 0.97
C SER A 93 -6.08 6.71 1.37
N SER A 94 -6.39 7.20 2.56
CA SER A 94 -7.78 7.51 2.91
C SER A 94 -8.17 8.90 2.40
N ARG A 95 -8.80 9.04 1.22
CA ARG A 95 -9.81 10.07 0.84
C ARG A 95 -9.87 10.41 -0.66
N ALA A 96 -10.19 9.45 -1.52
CA ALA A 96 -10.78 9.79 -2.81
C ALA A 96 -11.92 8.82 -3.11
N ASN A 97 -13.16 9.27 -2.87
CA ASN A 97 -14.29 8.64 -3.54
C ASN A 97 -14.15 8.98 -5.02
N CYS A 98 -13.64 8.05 -5.83
CA CYS A 98 -13.55 8.26 -7.27
C CYS A 98 -14.97 8.33 -7.84
N THR A 99 -15.41 9.50 -8.28
CA THR A 99 -16.78 9.66 -8.83
C THR A 99 -16.74 10.14 -10.28
N SER A 100 -15.66 10.83 -10.67
CA SER A 100 -15.43 11.31 -12.02
C SER A 100 -14.29 10.57 -12.73
N LEU A 101 -14.19 10.74 -14.05
CA LEU A 101 -13.06 10.24 -14.84
C LEU A 101 -11.72 10.84 -14.37
N ALA A 102 -11.72 12.11 -13.96
CA ALA A 102 -10.53 12.79 -13.47
C ALA A 102 -10.04 12.19 -12.14
N ASP A 103 -10.96 11.89 -11.22
CA ASP A 103 -10.62 11.23 -9.95
C ASP A 103 -10.01 9.86 -10.20
N HIS A 104 -10.60 9.08 -11.11
CA HIS A 104 -10.06 7.79 -11.51
C HIS A 104 -8.67 7.92 -12.10
N LYS A 105 -8.48 8.86 -13.04
CA LYS A 105 -7.16 9.12 -13.64
C LYS A 105 -6.13 9.42 -12.56
N GLN A 106 -6.44 10.30 -11.61
CA GLN A 106 -5.54 10.63 -10.51
C GLN A 106 -5.29 9.44 -9.58
N ALA A 107 -6.31 8.63 -9.29
CA ALA A 107 -6.15 7.45 -8.45
C ALA A 107 -5.23 6.39 -9.09
N PHE A 108 -5.33 6.17 -10.40
CA PHE A 108 -4.46 5.24 -11.12
C PHE A 108 -3.06 5.82 -11.37
N GLU A 109 -2.93 7.08 -11.79
CA GLU A 109 -1.61 7.70 -12.07
C GLU A 109 -0.81 8.03 -10.80
N GLY A 110 -1.46 8.08 -9.63
CA GLY A 110 -0.84 8.46 -8.38
C GLY A 110 -0.83 9.97 -8.13
N VAL A 111 -0.39 10.36 -6.94
CA VAL A 111 -0.41 11.75 -6.49
C VAL A 111 0.85 12.47 -6.96
N ASN A 112 0.69 13.66 -7.57
CA ASN A 112 1.78 14.53 -8.01
C ASN A 112 2.74 13.90 -9.04
N GLY A 113 2.22 13.02 -9.91
CA GLY A 113 3.00 12.41 -11.00
C GLY A 113 4.07 11.40 -10.54
N LYS A 114 4.03 11.00 -9.27
CA LYS A 114 4.87 9.93 -8.74
C LYS A 114 4.29 8.56 -9.11
N PRO A 115 5.14 7.58 -9.47
CA PRO A 115 4.68 6.23 -9.75
C PRO A 115 4.04 5.59 -8.52
N GLN A 116 3.04 4.74 -8.75
CA GLN A 116 2.46 3.88 -7.72
C GLN A 116 3.48 2.82 -7.30
N GLU A 117 3.73 2.70 -6.01
CA GLU A 117 4.64 1.67 -5.48
C GLU A 117 3.88 0.34 -5.31
N LEU A 118 4.24 -0.68 -6.09
CA LEU A 118 3.59 -1.98 -6.04
C LEU A 118 4.55 -3.04 -5.49
N LEU A 119 4.27 -3.47 -4.26
CA LEU A 119 4.95 -4.61 -3.66
C LEU A 119 4.30 -5.95 -4.02
N ASP A 120 3.02 -6.03 -3.73
CA ASP A 120 2.27 -7.28 -3.73
C ASP A 120 0.90 -6.98 -4.30
N THR A 121 0.21 -6.02 -3.70
CA THR A 121 -1.08 -5.55 -4.17
C THR A 121 -1.27 -4.08 -3.85
N ILE A 122 -1.92 -3.34 -4.76
CA ILE A 122 -2.55 -2.06 -4.46
C ILE A 122 -4.06 -2.18 -4.70
N THR A 123 -4.83 -1.46 -3.90
CA THR A 123 -6.28 -1.39 -4.03
C THR A 123 -6.70 0.05 -4.28
N ILE A 124 -7.58 0.26 -5.26
CA ILE A 124 -8.07 1.58 -5.66
C ILE A 124 -9.59 1.57 -5.53
N ALA A 125 -10.13 2.45 -4.68
CA ALA A 125 -11.57 2.63 -4.57
C ALA A 125 -12.12 3.20 -5.88
N SER A 126 -13.00 2.46 -6.56
CA SER A 126 -13.54 2.92 -7.85
C SER A 126 -14.73 3.84 -7.69
N GLY A 127 -15.67 3.57 -6.78
CA GLY A 127 -16.95 4.31 -6.73
C GLY A 127 -17.85 4.14 -7.96
N TRP A 128 -17.38 3.51 -9.04
CA TRP A 128 -18.19 3.04 -10.15
C TRP A 128 -18.65 1.59 -9.91
N ARG A 129 -19.70 1.19 -10.63
CA ARG A 129 -20.26 -0.16 -10.50
C ARG A 129 -19.27 -1.18 -11.01
N LEU A 130 -19.02 -2.23 -10.22
CA LEU A 130 -18.19 -3.37 -10.60
C LEU A 130 -19.03 -4.65 -10.57
N ASP A 131 -19.14 -5.32 -11.71
CA ASP A 131 -19.78 -6.63 -11.88
C ASP A 131 -19.25 -7.33 -13.14
N ASP A 132 -19.84 -8.46 -13.52
CA ASP A 132 -19.42 -9.21 -14.72
C ASP A 132 -19.47 -8.38 -16.01
N ASN A 133 -20.36 -7.39 -16.09
CA ASN A 133 -20.54 -6.51 -17.23
C ASN A 133 -19.87 -5.14 -17.07
N ASN A 134 -19.44 -4.76 -15.87
CA ASN A 134 -18.85 -3.46 -15.57
C ASN A 134 -17.51 -3.65 -14.86
N TYR A 135 -16.40 -3.37 -15.51
CA TYR A 135 -15.10 -3.75 -14.97
C TYR A 135 -13.97 -2.89 -15.50
N PHE A 136 -12.84 -2.93 -14.80
CA PHE A 136 -11.58 -2.35 -15.25
C PHE A 136 -10.69 -3.42 -15.89
N GLU A 137 -9.96 -2.99 -16.91
CA GLU A 137 -8.89 -3.77 -17.53
C GLU A 137 -7.59 -2.97 -17.46
N MET A 138 -6.51 -3.71 -17.28
CA MET A 138 -5.16 -3.19 -17.33
C MET A 138 -4.42 -3.82 -18.51
N SER A 139 -3.91 -2.98 -19.39
CA SER A 139 -3.00 -3.38 -20.45
C SER A 139 -1.57 -3.22 -19.96
N VAL A 140 -0.89 -4.34 -19.75
CA VAL A 140 0.50 -4.38 -19.29
C VAL A 140 1.44 -4.72 -20.45
N PRO A 141 2.60 -4.08 -20.55
CA PRO A 141 3.62 -4.47 -21.51
C PRO A 141 4.09 -5.91 -21.23
N THR A 142 4.65 -6.61 -22.20
CA THR A 142 5.26 -7.94 -22.07
C THR A 142 6.42 -8.03 -23.06
N ALA A 143 7.25 -9.07 -22.97
CA ALA A 143 8.35 -9.26 -23.92
C ALA A 143 7.90 -9.34 -25.39
N THR A 144 6.63 -9.74 -25.64
CA THR A 144 6.09 -9.99 -26.98
C THR A 144 4.98 -9.03 -27.40
N GLY A 145 4.72 -7.96 -26.63
CA GLY A 145 3.63 -7.01 -26.92
C GLY A 145 2.92 -6.53 -25.65
N LYS A 146 1.59 -6.48 -25.67
CA LYS A 146 0.78 -6.11 -24.50
C LYS A 146 -0.12 -7.28 -24.10
N ARG A 147 -0.31 -7.47 -22.79
CA ARG A 147 -1.29 -8.38 -22.22
C ARG A 147 -2.39 -7.57 -21.55
N VAL A 148 -3.63 -7.85 -21.89
CA VAL A 148 -4.80 -7.28 -21.19
C VAL A 148 -5.18 -8.21 -20.05
N VAL A 149 -5.33 -7.63 -18.86
CA VAL A 149 -5.73 -8.32 -17.63
C VAL A 149 -6.96 -7.62 -17.08
N ARG A 150 -8.05 -8.38 -16.92
CA ARG A 150 -9.22 -7.88 -16.18
C ARG A 150 -8.87 -7.77 -14.70
N LEU A 151 -9.06 -6.60 -14.13
CA LEU A 151 -8.70 -6.34 -12.74
C LEU A 151 -9.75 -6.96 -11.80
N PRO A 152 -9.33 -7.79 -10.82
CA PRO A 152 -10.20 -8.26 -9.76
C PRO A 152 -10.73 -7.08 -8.94
N TYR A 153 -11.84 -7.31 -8.25
CA TYR A 153 -12.42 -6.31 -7.36
C TYR A 153 -12.96 -6.94 -6.08
N THR A 154 -13.03 -6.15 -5.02
CA THR A 154 -13.63 -6.55 -3.73
C THR A 154 -15.13 -6.27 -3.72
N ASN A 155 -15.86 -6.88 -2.77
CA ASN A 155 -17.29 -6.60 -2.56
C ASN A 155 -17.57 -5.12 -2.21
N ASN A 156 -16.55 -4.38 -1.78
CA ASN A 156 -16.66 -2.96 -1.42
C ASN A 156 -16.41 -2.03 -2.62
N GLY A 157 -16.24 -2.57 -3.84
CA GLY A 157 -16.03 -1.77 -5.04
C GLY A 157 -14.60 -1.25 -5.21
N GLU A 158 -13.63 -1.92 -4.59
CA GLU A 158 -12.21 -1.61 -4.76
C GLU A 158 -11.62 -2.50 -5.85
N VAL A 159 -10.86 -1.90 -6.75
CA VAL A 159 -10.15 -2.57 -7.83
C VAL A 159 -8.77 -2.97 -7.32
N ILE A 160 -8.35 -4.19 -7.64
CA ILE A 160 -7.12 -4.81 -7.15
C ILE A 160 -6.10 -4.89 -8.28
N ILE A 161 -4.89 -4.40 -8.06
CA ILE A 161 -3.75 -4.61 -8.95
C ILE A 161 -2.68 -5.36 -8.17
N ALA A 162 -2.35 -6.58 -8.61
CA ALA A 162 -1.39 -7.44 -7.93
C ALA A 162 -0.09 -7.58 -8.73
N ARG A 163 1.03 -7.75 -8.03
CA ARG A 163 2.36 -7.96 -8.63
C ARG A 163 2.39 -9.18 -9.57
N SER A 164 1.62 -10.23 -9.25
CA SER A 164 1.48 -11.42 -10.09
C SER A 164 0.88 -11.16 -11.48
N MET A 165 0.25 -10.00 -11.70
CA MET A 165 -0.26 -9.59 -13.00
C MET A 165 0.85 -9.14 -13.97
N PHE A 166 2.07 -8.95 -13.46
CA PHE A 166 3.22 -8.44 -14.19
C PHE A 166 4.25 -9.57 -14.38
N PRO A 167 4.15 -10.36 -15.47
CA PRO A 167 4.99 -11.54 -15.67
C PRO A 167 6.48 -11.20 -15.89
N MET A 168 6.79 -9.94 -16.22
CA MET A 168 8.16 -9.44 -16.32
C MET A 168 8.78 -9.06 -14.96
N ALA A 169 7.98 -9.02 -13.88
CA ALA A 169 8.44 -8.56 -12.58
C ALA A 169 9.55 -9.47 -12.05
N LYS A 170 10.75 -8.91 -11.89
CA LYS A 170 11.87 -9.63 -11.28
C LYS A 170 11.83 -9.52 -9.77
N ASP A 171 12.22 -10.60 -9.11
CA ASP A 171 12.17 -10.70 -7.65
C ASP A 171 13.25 -9.90 -6.92
N ASN A 172 14.34 -9.53 -7.58
CA ASN A 172 15.49 -8.87 -6.97
C ASN A 172 15.74 -7.45 -7.50
N GLU A 173 14.93 -6.95 -8.43
CA GLU A 173 15.14 -5.67 -9.08
C GLU A 173 13.90 -4.77 -8.94
N GLU A 174 14.13 -3.47 -8.79
CA GLU A 174 13.10 -2.46 -8.98
C GLU A 174 12.85 -2.29 -10.47
N GLN A 175 11.59 -2.23 -10.87
CA GLN A 175 11.22 -2.07 -12.25
C GLN A 175 10.06 -1.09 -12.39
N GLU A 176 10.33 0.03 -13.05
CA GLU A 176 9.27 0.93 -13.46
C GLU A 176 8.60 0.42 -14.72
N ILE A 177 7.27 0.40 -14.70
CA ILE A 177 6.43 0.00 -15.83
C ILE A 177 5.38 1.07 -16.08
N THR A 178 4.91 1.15 -17.32
CA THR A 178 3.76 1.96 -17.70
C THR A 178 2.64 1.05 -18.16
N ALA A 179 1.46 1.19 -17.57
CA ALA A 179 0.26 0.43 -17.90
C ALA A 179 -0.86 1.37 -18.35
N GLU A 180 -1.78 0.82 -19.15
CA GLU A 180 -3.00 1.52 -19.57
C GLU A 180 -4.18 0.94 -18.79
N ILE A 181 -5.07 1.81 -18.32
CA ILE A 181 -6.27 1.43 -17.59
C ILE A 181 -7.49 1.86 -18.39
N THR A 182 -8.39 0.91 -18.60
CA THR A 182 -9.65 1.11 -19.30
C THR A 182 -10.79 0.61 -18.43
N TYR A 183 -11.92 1.31 -18.48
CA TYR A 183 -13.17 0.87 -17.88
C TYR A 183 -14.20 0.53 -18.95
N THR A 184 -14.86 -0.61 -18.80
CA THR A 184 -15.90 -1.11 -19.69
C THR A 184 -17.24 -1.10 -18.97
N ASN A 185 -18.24 -0.45 -19.57
CA ASN A 185 -19.65 -0.52 -19.19
C ASN A 185 -20.41 -1.32 -20.25
N GLY A 186 -20.44 -2.64 -20.09
CA GLY A 186 -21.08 -3.56 -21.01
C GLY A 186 -22.59 -3.37 -21.13
N ARG A 187 -23.25 -2.80 -20.11
CA ARG A 187 -24.70 -2.52 -20.16
C ARG A 187 -25.05 -1.39 -21.14
N LYS A 188 -24.13 -0.45 -21.31
CA LYS A 188 -24.27 0.68 -22.24
C LYS A 188 -23.48 0.47 -23.54
N GLY A 189 -22.69 -0.60 -23.65
CA GLY A 189 -21.77 -0.81 -24.77
C GLY A 189 -20.67 0.24 -24.83
N GLU A 190 -20.31 0.87 -23.70
CA GLU A 190 -19.34 1.95 -23.64
C GLU A 190 -18.01 1.47 -23.08
N THR A 191 -16.90 1.90 -23.67
CA THR A 191 -15.54 1.69 -23.16
C THR A 191 -14.86 3.05 -23.01
N ARG A 192 -14.17 3.26 -21.89
CA ARG A 192 -13.53 4.54 -21.54
C ARG A 192 -12.10 4.32 -21.11
N LEU A 193 -11.16 4.96 -21.82
CA LEU A 193 -9.77 5.04 -21.37
C LEU A 193 -9.70 5.94 -20.14
N ILE A 194 -9.16 5.41 -19.05
CA ILE A 194 -8.96 6.15 -17.79
C ILE A 194 -7.63 6.85 -17.80
N THR A 195 -6.57 6.09 -18.11
CA THR A 195 -5.21 6.60 -18.31
C THR A 195 -4.44 5.67 -19.23
N SER A 196 -3.57 6.22 -20.06
CA SER A 196 -2.59 5.48 -20.85
C SER A 196 -1.20 5.45 -20.20
N ALA A 197 -1.05 6.06 -19.03
CA ALA A 197 0.25 6.39 -18.44
C ALA A 197 0.28 6.10 -16.92
N MET A 198 -0.38 5.03 -16.48
CA MET A 198 -0.26 4.58 -15.09
C MET A 198 1.18 4.08 -14.88
N ARG A 199 1.98 4.85 -14.17
CA ARG A 199 3.36 4.48 -13.80
C ARG A 199 3.32 3.65 -12.53
N ILE A 200 3.86 2.46 -12.57
CA ILE A 200 3.96 1.57 -11.41
C ILE A 200 5.44 1.25 -11.22
N ASN A 201 5.96 1.51 -10.03
CA ASN A 201 7.26 0.99 -9.62
C ASN A 201 7.05 -0.36 -8.96
N LEU A 202 7.35 -1.44 -9.69
CA LEU A 202 7.37 -2.79 -9.16
C LEU A 202 8.57 -2.92 -8.24
N LEU A 203 8.28 -3.08 -6.95
CA LEU A 203 9.33 -3.20 -5.97
C LEU A 203 9.81 -4.66 -5.89
N PRO A 204 11.08 -4.90 -5.50
CA PRO A 204 11.66 -6.23 -5.49
C PRO A 204 10.88 -7.15 -4.54
N ALA A 205 10.71 -8.41 -4.93
CA ALA A 205 10.25 -9.48 -4.03
C ALA A 205 11.24 -9.70 -2.85
N LEU A 206 12.52 -9.46 -3.09
CA LEU A 206 13.64 -9.67 -2.19
C LEU A 206 14.45 -8.38 -2.13
N LEU A 207 14.79 -7.91 -0.93
CA LEU A 207 15.68 -6.76 -0.80
C LEU A 207 17.03 -7.13 -1.41
N PRO A 208 17.62 -6.29 -2.30
CA PRO A 208 18.94 -6.56 -2.83
C PRO A 208 19.91 -6.70 -1.66
N ALA A 209 20.76 -7.74 -1.72
CA ALA A 209 21.92 -7.80 -0.84
C ALA A 209 22.75 -6.54 -1.11
N GLU A 210 23.17 -5.83 -0.06
CA GLU A 210 24.09 -4.72 -0.26
C GLU A 210 25.34 -5.23 -0.98
N PRO A 211 25.89 -4.47 -1.94
CA PRO A 211 27.23 -4.75 -2.41
C PRO A 211 28.15 -4.65 -1.20
N SER A 212 28.75 -5.79 -0.83
CA SER A 212 29.79 -5.85 0.19
C SER A 212 30.79 -4.74 -0.11
N GLN A 213 30.89 -3.74 0.76
CA GLN A 213 31.96 -2.75 0.67
C GLN A 213 33.27 -3.52 0.84
N GLN A 214 34.05 -3.63 -0.24
CA GLN A 214 35.44 -4.08 -0.22
C GLN A 214 36.34 -2.96 0.28
#